data_AF-A0AAV1IJU0-F1
#
_entry.id   AF-A0AAV1IJU0-F1
#
_cell.length_a   1.000
_cell.length_b   1.000
_cell.length_c   1.000
_cell.angle_alpha   90.00
_cell.angle_beta   90.00
_cell.angle_gamma   90.00
#
_symmetry.space_group_name_H-M   'P 1'
#
loop_
_entity.id
_entity.type
_entity.pdbx_description
1 polymer ?
#
loop_
_entity_poly.entity_id
_entity_poly.type
_entity_poly.pdbx_seq_one_letter_code
_entity_poly.pdbx_strand_id
1 'polypeptide(L)'
;MAPSKAAFAFAALLLAASGLALAQQPCVTPYQSAARNSELTFVAQAMQITGLASTFNNTALKATIFLPKNEAFTALASSMGLDLNQVLTSNTPFTPYLGQILEYHVVPSQVLHAADFTQGEVLNTVLNQTLTVGLSPLTITPTGGKAATVTFTDFIACDAIEHVLDTVLVPQSVSCHPPLQSCFLPSSR
;
A
#
# COMPACT_ATOMS: atom_id res chain seq x y z
N MET A 1 71.55 25.07 35.99
CA MET A 1 72.00 23.69 35.69
C MET A 1 70.83 22.97 35.05
N ALA A 2 70.90 22.72 33.75
CA ALA A 2 69.93 21.91 33.00
C ALA A 2 70.13 20.39 33.32
N PRO A 3 69.43 19.45 32.66
CA PRO A 3 68.02 19.09 32.85
C PRO A 3 67.88 17.59 33.18
N SER A 4 66.72 17.13 33.69
CA SER A 4 66.40 15.69 33.68
C SER A 4 65.20 15.41 32.80
N LYS A 5 65.40 14.43 31.93
CA LYS A 5 64.56 14.04 30.79
C LYS A 5 63.42 13.15 31.26
N ALA A 6 62.20 13.43 30.83
CA ALA A 6 61.13 12.44 30.76
C ALA A 6 60.33 12.68 29.48
N ALA A 7 60.65 11.91 28.46
CA ALA A 7 59.87 11.85 27.23
C ALA A 7 58.58 11.08 27.53
N PHE A 8 57.45 11.78 27.59
CA PHE A 8 56.14 11.14 27.54
C PHE A 8 55.75 10.99 26.08
N ALA A 9 55.74 9.75 25.61
CA ALA A 9 55.22 9.38 24.31
C ALA A 9 53.72 9.71 24.25
N PHE A 10 53.34 10.62 23.36
CA PHE A 10 51.95 10.81 22.97
C PHE A 10 51.50 9.58 22.18
N ALA A 11 50.81 8.66 22.85
CA ALA A 11 50.02 7.65 22.16
C ALA A 11 48.84 8.35 21.48
N ALA A 12 48.95 8.58 20.17
CA ALA A 12 47.83 8.97 19.34
C ALA A 12 46.83 7.79 19.30
N LEU A 13 45.86 7.81 20.20
CA LEU A 13 44.72 6.92 20.16
C LEU A 13 43.86 7.34 18.96
N LEU A 14 44.00 6.61 17.86
CA LEU A 14 43.09 6.68 16.72
C LEU A 14 41.66 6.48 17.22
N LEU A 15 40.86 7.55 17.29
CA LEU A 15 39.42 7.41 17.35
C LEU A 15 39.00 6.74 16.04
N ALA A 16 38.75 5.43 16.10
CA ALA A 16 37.95 4.77 15.09
C ALA A 16 36.61 5.52 15.06
N ALA A 17 36.35 6.22 13.95
CA ALA A 17 35.01 6.69 13.64
C ALA A 17 34.15 5.43 13.55
N SER A 18 33.51 5.08 14.66
CA SER A 18 32.44 4.09 14.66
C SER A 18 31.37 4.67 13.76
N GLY A 19 31.39 4.25 12.51
CA GLY A 19 30.24 4.36 11.62
C GLY A 19 29.11 3.58 12.28
N LEU A 20 28.40 4.24 13.18
CA LEU A 20 27.03 3.91 13.49
C LEU A 20 26.28 4.13 12.18
N ALA A 21 26.26 3.08 11.34
CA ALA A 21 25.07 2.84 10.56
C ALA A 21 23.93 2.94 11.58
N LEU A 22 23.17 4.04 11.51
CA LEU A 22 21.88 4.10 12.15
C LEU A 22 21.12 2.93 11.55
N ALA A 23 21.13 1.78 12.23
CA ALA A 23 20.12 0.77 12.00
C ALA A 23 18.81 1.54 12.23
N GLN A 24 18.16 1.92 11.14
CA GLN A 24 16.87 2.56 11.17
C GLN A 24 16.04 1.77 12.16
N GLN A 25 15.52 2.42 13.20
CA GLN A 25 14.57 1.76 14.10
C GLN A 25 13.53 1.06 13.22
N PRO A 26 13.22 -0.22 13.47
CA PRO A 26 12.34 -0.97 12.58
C PRO A 26 10.97 -0.27 12.58
N CYS A 27 10.70 0.49 11.51
CA CYS A 27 9.41 1.11 11.29
C CYS A 27 8.39 0.02 10.94
N VAL A 28 7.12 0.29 11.20
CA VAL A 28 6.04 -0.62 10.83
C VAL A 28 5.80 -0.47 9.33
N THR A 29 6.05 -1.52 8.57
CA THR A 29 5.84 -1.53 7.11
C THR A 29 4.35 -1.54 6.78
N PRO A 30 3.94 -1.17 5.56
CA PRO A 30 2.54 -1.25 5.14
C PRO A 30 1.90 -2.63 5.37
N TYR A 31 2.61 -3.69 5.00
CA TYR A 31 2.14 -5.05 5.28
C TYR A 31 1.98 -5.33 6.78
N GLN A 32 2.94 -4.90 7.62
CA GLN A 32 2.86 -5.12 9.06
C GLN A 32 1.74 -4.30 9.71
N SER A 33 1.48 -3.09 9.21
CA SER A 33 0.38 -2.23 9.64
C SER A 33 -0.96 -2.95 9.41
N ALA A 34 -1.20 -3.40 8.17
CA ALA A 34 -2.39 -4.16 7.82
C ALA A 34 -2.52 -5.47 8.63
N ALA A 35 -1.44 -6.24 8.76
CA ALA A 35 -1.46 -7.53 9.46
C ALA A 35 -1.74 -7.42 10.97
N ARG A 36 -1.46 -6.26 11.59
CA ARG A 36 -1.71 -6.01 13.02
C ARG A 36 -3.10 -5.43 13.28
N ASN A 37 -3.80 -4.98 12.25
CA ASN A 37 -5.13 -4.40 12.36
C ASN A 37 -6.19 -5.47 12.06
N SER A 38 -7.09 -5.71 13.02
CA SER A 38 -8.15 -6.71 12.90
C SER A 38 -9.15 -6.43 11.77
N GLU A 39 -9.27 -5.18 11.31
CA GLU A 39 -10.13 -4.78 10.19
C GLU A 39 -9.46 -4.93 8.82
N LEU A 40 -8.15 -5.21 8.77
CA LEU A 40 -7.34 -5.25 7.55
C LEU A 40 -6.71 -6.62 7.28
N THR A 41 -7.17 -7.66 7.97
CA THR A 41 -6.62 -9.01 7.85
C THR A 41 -6.80 -9.61 6.45
N PHE A 42 -7.89 -9.29 5.74
CA PHE A 42 -8.13 -9.77 4.38
C PHE A 42 -7.23 -9.10 3.35
N VAL A 43 -6.93 -7.81 3.48
CA VAL A 43 -5.96 -7.15 2.59
C VAL A 43 -4.54 -7.67 2.85
N ALA A 44 -4.17 -7.92 4.12
CA ALA A 44 -2.88 -8.53 4.46
C ALA A 44 -2.76 -9.95 3.87
N GLN A 45 -3.81 -10.76 3.96
CA GLN A 45 -3.87 -12.08 3.32
C GLN A 45 -3.76 -11.97 1.80
N ALA A 46 -4.48 -11.03 1.18
CA ALA A 46 -4.43 -10.77 -0.26
C ALA A 46 -3.00 -10.43 -0.72
N MET A 47 -2.27 -9.58 0.02
CA MET A 47 -0.85 -9.28 -0.27
C MET A 47 0.03 -10.54 -0.24
N GLN A 48 -0.22 -11.49 0.68
CA GLN A 48 0.53 -12.74 0.73
C GLN A 48 0.24 -13.63 -0.48
N ILE A 49 -1.04 -13.89 -0.77
CA ILE A 49 -1.42 -14.86 -1.81
C ILE A 49 -1.12 -14.37 -3.23
N THR A 50 -1.03 -13.05 -3.42
CA THR A 50 -0.64 -12.42 -4.69
C THR A 50 0.89 -12.28 -4.83
N GLY A 51 1.66 -12.59 -3.78
CA GLY A 51 3.11 -12.43 -3.78
C GLY A 51 3.60 -10.99 -3.58
N LEU A 52 2.70 -10.04 -3.30
CA LEU A 52 3.03 -8.62 -3.08
C LEU A 52 3.53 -8.31 -1.66
N ALA A 53 3.47 -9.28 -0.73
CA ALA A 53 3.90 -9.07 0.65
C ALA A 53 5.35 -8.57 0.79
N SER A 54 6.26 -8.93 -0.12
CA SER A 54 7.63 -8.40 -0.13
C SER A 54 7.67 -6.92 -0.50
N THR A 55 6.89 -6.50 -1.50
CA THR A 55 6.73 -5.10 -1.91
C THR A 55 6.20 -4.24 -0.77
N PHE A 56 5.13 -4.68 -0.11
CA PHE A 56 4.53 -3.96 1.02
C PHE A 56 5.34 -4.08 2.33
N ASN A 57 6.38 -4.92 2.37
CA ASN A 57 7.36 -4.95 3.46
C ASN A 57 8.60 -4.10 3.19
N ASN A 58 8.70 -3.45 2.04
CA ASN A 58 9.81 -2.56 1.74
C ASN A 58 9.71 -1.29 2.60
N THR A 59 10.66 -1.09 3.51
CA THR A 59 10.70 0.07 4.41
C THR A 59 10.93 1.39 3.69
N ALA A 60 11.47 1.35 2.46
CA ALA A 60 11.70 2.52 1.61
C ALA A 60 10.56 2.77 0.60
N LEU A 61 9.44 2.05 0.70
CA LEU A 61 8.29 2.27 -0.15
C LEU A 61 7.69 3.65 0.13
N LYS A 62 7.78 4.56 -0.85
CA LYS A 62 7.13 5.87 -0.82
C LYS A 62 5.85 5.83 -1.62
N ALA A 63 4.72 5.78 -0.93
CA ALA A 63 3.42 5.70 -1.56
C ALA A 63 2.30 6.18 -0.64
N THR A 64 1.16 6.49 -1.26
CA THR A 64 -0.13 6.60 -0.61
C THR A 64 -0.91 5.34 -0.94
N ILE A 65 -1.32 4.60 0.07
CA ILE A 65 -1.89 3.26 -0.08
C ILE A 65 -3.32 3.31 0.47
N PHE A 66 -4.27 2.93 -0.36
CA PHE A 66 -5.66 2.82 0.06
C PHE A 66 -5.96 1.38 0.49
N LEU A 67 -6.24 1.13 1.77
CA LEU A 67 -6.46 -0.22 2.29
C LEU A 67 -7.95 -0.50 2.48
N PRO A 68 -8.57 -1.36 1.65
CA PRO A 68 -9.95 -1.77 1.88
C PRO A 68 -10.07 -2.63 3.15
N LYS A 69 -11.06 -2.31 3.98
CA LYS A 69 -11.40 -3.09 5.18
C LYS A 69 -11.96 -4.47 4.84
N ASN A 70 -12.01 -5.36 5.83
CA ASN A 70 -12.48 -6.72 5.68
C ASN A 70 -13.90 -6.80 5.08
N GLU A 71 -14.82 -5.94 5.51
CA GLU A 71 -16.19 -5.94 4.98
C GLU A 71 -16.23 -5.55 3.49
N ALA A 72 -15.26 -4.75 3.02
CA ALA A 72 -15.15 -4.38 1.62
C ALA A 72 -14.82 -5.60 0.73
N PHE A 73 -13.96 -6.50 1.21
CA PHE A 73 -13.67 -7.76 0.52
C PHE A 73 -14.87 -8.71 0.51
N THR A 74 -15.60 -8.80 1.62
CA THR A 74 -16.84 -9.59 1.68
C THR A 74 -17.88 -9.05 0.70
N ALA A 75 -18.03 -7.73 0.62
CA ALA A 75 -18.93 -7.08 -0.32
C ALA A 75 -18.49 -7.31 -1.78
N LEU A 76 -17.19 -7.25 -2.07
CA LEU A 76 -16.64 -7.55 -3.39
C LEU A 76 -16.91 -9.00 -3.79
N ALA A 77 -16.64 -9.97 -2.91
CA ALA A 77 -16.93 -11.38 -3.17
C ALA A 77 -18.41 -11.60 -3.50
N SER A 78 -19.29 -11.00 -2.69
CA SER A 78 -20.74 -11.08 -2.86
C SER A 78 -21.20 -10.46 -4.19
N SER A 79 -20.61 -9.34 -4.63
CA SER A 79 -21.00 -8.70 -5.90
C SER A 79 -20.60 -9.53 -7.13
N MET A 80 -19.60 -10.41 -7.00
CA MET A 80 -19.21 -11.38 -8.02
C MET A 80 -19.95 -12.71 -7.94
N GLY A 81 -20.78 -12.92 -6.90
CA GLY A 81 -21.36 -14.23 -6.61
C GLY A 81 -20.31 -15.28 -6.24
N LEU A 82 -19.18 -14.85 -5.66
CA LEU A 82 -18.10 -15.72 -5.19
C LEU A 82 -18.11 -15.81 -3.67
N ASP A 83 -17.66 -16.94 -3.15
CA ASP A 83 -17.32 -17.05 -1.74
C ASP A 83 -16.03 -16.29 -1.44
N LEU A 84 -15.94 -15.70 -0.26
CA LEU A 84 -14.73 -15.00 0.19
C LEU A 84 -13.48 -15.91 0.12
N ASN A 85 -13.64 -17.21 0.39
CA ASN A 85 -12.55 -18.17 0.27
C ASN A 85 -12.05 -18.30 -1.17
N GLN A 86 -12.91 -18.18 -2.18
CA GLN A 86 -12.49 -18.22 -3.59
C GLN A 86 -11.68 -16.97 -3.97
N VAL A 87 -11.97 -15.84 -3.33
CA VAL A 87 -11.23 -14.58 -3.50
C VAL A 87 -9.87 -14.62 -2.79
N LEU A 88 -9.81 -15.17 -1.57
CA LEU A 88 -8.62 -15.15 -0.70
C LEU A 88 -7.80 -16.45 -0.69
N THR A 89 -8.05 -17.36 -1.63
CA THR A 89 -7.22 -18.55 -1.84
C THR A 89 -6.17 -18.27 -2.92
N SER A 90 -4.94 -18.73 -2.70
CA SER A 90 -3.87 -18.66 -3.69
C SER A 90 -4.09 -19.63 -4.85
N ASN A 91 -3.48 -19.34 -6.00
CA ASN A 91 -3.55 -20.18 -7.21
C ASN A 91 -4.97 -20.40 -7.75
N THR A 92 -5.89 -19.46 -7.50
CA THR A 92 -7.20 -19.44 -8.15
C THR A 92 -7.12 -18.63 -9.44
N PRO A 93 -8.07 -18.81 -10.39
CA PRO A 93 -8.18 -17.91 -11.54
C PRO A 93 -8.32 -16.44 -11.13
N PHE A 94 -8.80 -16.15 -9.92
CA PHE A 94 -8.96 -14.78 -9.42
C PHE A 94 -7.66 -14.14 -8.91
N THR A 95 -6.68 -14.93 -8.46
CA THR A 95 -5.40 -14.44 -7.88
C THR A 95 -4.69 -13.36 -8.71
N PRO A 96 -4.51 -13.47 -10.05
CA PRO A 96 -3.87 -12.41 -10.83
C PRO A 96 -4.67 -11.10 -10.85
N TYR A 97 -6.00 -11.16 -10.87
CA TYR A 97 -6.85 -9.97 -10.80
C TYR A 97 -6.79 -9.32 -9.42
N LEU A 98 -6.71 -10.14 -8.35
CA LEU A 98 -6.51 -9.63 -7.01
C LEU A 98 -5.18 -8.87 -6.87
N GLY A 99 -4.11 -9.35 -7.52
CA GLY A 99 -2.84 -8.63 -7.58
C GLY A 99 -2.98 -7.25 -8.22
N GLN A 100 -3.63 -7.17 -9.39
CA GLN A 100 -3.92 -5.90 -10.06
C GLN A 100 -4.81 -4.99 -9.20
N ILE A 101 -5.82 -5.54 -8.53
CA ILE A 101 -6.65 -4.77 -7.59
C ILE A 101 -5.76 -4.14 -6.51
N LEU A 102 -4.85 -4.89 -5.87
CA LEU A 102 -3.96 -4.34 -4.84
C LEU A 102 -3.02 -3.27 -5.39
N GLU A 103 -2.45 -3.46 -6.58
CA GLU A 103 -1.60 -2.44 -7.24
C GLU A 103 -2.38 -1.17 -7.57
N TYR A 104 -3.67 -1.30 -7.92
CA TYR A 104 -4.54 -0.16 -8.18
C TYR A 104 -4.86 0.67 -6.93
N HIS A 105 -4.68 0.11 -5.74
CA HIS A 105 -4.81 0.86 -4.49
C HIS A 105 -3.56 1.65 -4.11
N VAL A 106 -2.49 1.58 -4.91
CA VAL A 106 -1.21 2.23 -4.61
C VAL A 106 -0.99 3.42 -5.54
N VAL A 107 -0.81 4.61 -4.94
CA VAL A 107 -0.36 5.82 -5.62
C VAL A 107 1.15 5.98 -5.35
N PRO A 108 2.02 5.70 -6.33
CA PRO A 108 3.46 5.66 -6.10
C PRO A 108 4.06 7.05 -5.97
N SER A 109 5.19 7.15 -5.26
CA SER A 109 6.04 8.36 -5.15
C SER A 109 5.39 9.60 -4.50
N GLN A 110 4.18 9.48 -4.00
CA GLN A 110 3.48 10.53 -3.28
C GLN A 110 3.08 10.03 -1.90
N VAL A 111 3.38 10.80 -0.85
CA VAL A 111 3.05 10.49 0.53
C VAL A 111 2.06 11.56 0.98
N LEU A 112 0.77 11.29 0.74
CA LEU A 112 -0.31 12.27 0.90
C LEU A 112 -1.08 11.97 2.18
N HIS A 113 -1.10 12.95 3.07
CA HIS A 113 -2.04 12.99 4.19
C HIS A 113 -3.43 13.41 3.70
N ALA A 114 -4.46 13.18 4.53
CA ALA A 114 -5.82 13.58 4.21
C ALA A 114 -5.96 15.09 3.96
N ALA A 115 -5.11 15.90 4.62
CA ALA A 115 -5.08 17.35 4.45
C ALA A 115 -4.43 17.80 3.13
N ASP A 116 -3.65 16.93 2.47
CA ASP A 116 -2.98 17.25 1.21
C ASP A 116 -3.93 17.09 0.00
N PHE A 117 -5.03 16.35 0.18
CA PHE A 117 -6.00 16.10 -0.87
C PHE A 117 -6.81 17.35 -1.24
N THR A 118 -7.04 17.50 -2.55
CA THR A 118 -7.89 18.56 -3.11
C THR A 118 -9.13 18.02 -3.81
N GLN A 119 -10.21 18.80 -3.84
CA GLN A 119 -11.45 18.41 -4.49
C GLN A 119 -11.23 18.17 -5.99
N GLY A 120 -11.60 16.98 -6.47
CA GLY A 120 -11.46 16.60 -7.88
C GLY A 120 -10.03 16.25 -8.29
N GLU A 121 -9.11 16.12 -7.34
CA GLU A 121 -7.73 15.71 -7.61
C GLU A 121 -7.70 14.36 -8.31
N VAL A 122 -6.83 14.23 -9.30
CA VAL A 122 -6.62 13.00 -10.05
C VAL A 122 -5.30 12.38 -9.62
N LEU A 123 -5.37 11.20 -9.01
CA LEU A 123 -4.22 10.43 -8.56
C LEU A 123 -3.91 9.33 -9.58
N ASN A 124 -2.63 9.19 -9.93
CA ASN A 124 -2.16 8.12 -10.81
C ASN A 124 -1.71 6.92 -9.97
N THR A 125 -2.23 5.74 -10.27
CA THR A 125 -1.88 4.50 -9.58
C THR A 125 -0.68 3.80 -10.23
N VAL A 126 -0.13 2.78 -9.59
CA VAL A 126 0.92 1.91 -10.17
C VAL A 126 0.49 1.29 -11.51
N LEU A 127 -0.81 1.05 -11.71
CA LEU A 127 -1.36 0.53 -12.96
C LEU A 127 -1.53 1.57 -14.08
N ASN A 128 -1.07 2.82 -13.89
CA ASN A 128 -1.30 3.95 -14.81
C ASN A 128 -2.79 4.22 -15.08
N GLN A 129 -3.66 3.78 -14.18
CA GLN A 129 -5.08 4.13 -14.15
C GLN A 129 -5.33 5.16 -13.05
N THR A 130 -6.38 5.96 -13.20
CA THR A 130 -6.62 7.12 -12.34
C THR A 130 -7.67 6.86 -11.27
N LEU A 131 -7.48 7.53 -10.13
CA LEU A 131 -8.45 7.69 -9.06
C LEU A 131 -8.82 9.18 -8.96
N THR A 132 -10.07 9.49 -8.63
CA THR A 132 -10.53 10.85 -8.40
C THR A 132 -10.89 11.05 -6.94
N VAL A 133 -10.36 12.11 -6.33
CA VAL A 133 -10.64 12.47 -4.94
C VAL A 133 -11.89 13.34 -4.85
N GLY A 134 -12.80 12.97 -3.96
CA GLY A 134 -13.91 13.81 -3.50
C GLY A 134 -13.72 14.20 -2.04
N LEU A 135 -14.11 15.42 -1.67
CA LEU A 135 -14.12 15.94 -0.31
C LEU A 135 -15.57 16.14 0.16
N SER A 136 -15.77 16.07 1.47
CA SER A 136 -17.08 16.25 2.14
C SER A 136 -18.19 15.25 1.73
N PRO A 137 -18.05 13.95 2.02
CA PRO A 137 -16.96 13.28 2.75
C PRO A 137 -15.74 12.95 1.88
N LEU A 138 -14.61 12.61 2.50
CA LEU A 138 -13.43 12.15 1.76
C LEU A 138 -13.75 10.81 1.08
N THR A 139 -13.67 10.81 -0.24
CA THR A 139 -13.95 9.65 -1.09
C THR A 139 -12.89 9.48 -2.16
N ILE A 140 -12.62 8.23 -2.54
CA ILE A 140 -11.71 7.87 -3.62
C ILE A 140 -12.52 7.11 -4.65
N THR A 141 -12.58 7.64 -5.86
CA THR A 141 -13.42 7.09 -6.93
C THR A 141 -12.56 6.51 -8.04
N PRO A 142 -12.67 5.21 -8.35
CA PRO A 142 -11.99 4.61 -9.48
C PRO A 142 -12.70 4.99 -10.78
N THR A 143 -11.94 5.02 -11.87
CA THR A 143 -12.48 5.41 -13.18
C THR A 143 -13.54 4.41 -13.63
N GLY A 144 -14.79 4.86 -13.77
CA GLY A 144 -15.93 4.01 -14.17
C GLY A 144 -16.39 3.01 -13.10
N GLY A 145 -15.93 3.14 -11.85
CA GLY A 145 -16.38 2.31 -10.73
C GLY A 145 -17.09 3.10 -9.64
N LYS A 146 -17.36 2.42 -8.51
CA LYS A 146 -18.06 2.99 -7.36
C LYS A 146 -17.09 3.78 -6.47
N ALA A 147 -17.51 4.96 -6.01
CA ALA A 147 -16.78 5.72 -5.00
C ALA A 147 -16.65 4.92 -3.69
N ALA A 148 -15.43 4.93 -3.13
CA ALA A 148 -15.11 4.37 -1.82
C ALA A 148 -14.98 5.49 -0.80
N THR A 149 -15.63 5.35 0.36
CA THR A 149 -15.47 6.32 1.45
C THR A 149 -14.20 5.99 2.22
N VAL A 150 -13.40 7.02 2.52
CA VAL A 150 -12.26 6.88 3.43
C VAL A 150 -12.79 6.90 4.85
N THR A 151 -12.67 5.78 5.56
CA THR A 151 -13.19 5.61 6.93
C THR A 151 -12.16 5.94 7.99
N PHE A 152 -10.87 5.79 7.68
CA PHE A 152 -9.75 6.24 8.52
C PHE A 152 -8.63 6.77 7.65
N THR A 153 -7.93 7.79 8.11
CA THR A 153 -6.86 8.44 7.37
C THR A 153 -5.53 8.39 8.11
N ASP A 154 -4.45 8.65 7.36
CA ASP A 154 -3.15 9.06 7.92
C ASP A 154 -2.45 8.00 8.78
N PHE A 155 -2.63 6.71 8.48
CA PHE A 155 -1.82 5.67 9.10
C PHE A 155 -0.39 5.72 8.54
N ILE A 156 0.58 6.04 9.40
CA ILE A 156 1.98 6.11 9.02
C ILE A 156 2.59 4.70 9.01
N ALA A 157 3.06 4.27 7.84
CA ALA A 157 3.69 2.98 7.61
C ALA A 157 5.06 3.16 6.96
N CYS A 158 6.10 3.39 7.78
CA CYS A 158 7.43 3.81 7.33
C CYS A 158 7.35 5.11 6.49
N ASP A 159 7.86 5.08 5.26
CA ASP A 159 7.82 6.20 4.32
C ASP A 159 6.52 6.24 3.48
N ALA A 160 5.49 5.46 3.85
CA ALA A 160 4.18 5.45 3.21
C ALA A 160 3.08 5.94 4.16
N ILE A 161 1.96 6.38 3.57
CA ILE A 161 0.71 6.69 4.29
C ILE A 161 -0.39 5.76 3.80
N GLU A 162 -1.15 5.22 4.75
CA GLU A 162 -2.29 4.35 4.49
C GLU A 162 -3.60 5.05 4.86
N HIS A 163 -4.60 4.92 3.99
CA HIS A 163 -5.96 5.38 4.22
C HIS A 163 -6.92 4.21 4.08
N VAL A 164 -7.79 3.98 5.06
CA VAL A 164 -8.70 2.82 5.07
C VAL A 164 -9.98 3.15 4.31
N LEU A 165 -10.40 2.23 3.44
CA LEU A 165 -11.60 2.35 2.61
C LEU A 165 -12.71 1.38 3.02
N ASP A 166 -13.96 1.80 2.85
CA ASP A 166 -15.15 0.94 2.99
C ASP A 166 -15.43 0.04 1.78
N THR A 167 -14.76 0.28 0.65
CA THR A 167 -15.02 -0.35 -0.64
C THR A 167 -13.69 -0.66 -1.33
N VAL A 168 -13.61 -1.83 -1.99
CA VAL A 168 -12.45 -2.19 -2.82
C VAL A 168 -12.49 -1.41 -4.13
N LEU A 169 -11.41 -0.70 -4.46
CA LEU A 169 -11.21 -0.05 -5.74
C LEU A 169 -10.91 -1.09 -6.82
N VAL A 170 -11.79 -1.24 -7.80
CA VAL A 170 -11.61 -2.19 -8.90
C VAL A 170 -11.16 -1.43 -10.15
N PRO A 171 -10.00 -1.74 -10.73
CA PRO A 171 -9.55 -1.09 -11.96
C PRO A 171 -10.38 -1.55 -13.16
N GLN A 172 -10.45 -0.71 -14.20
CA GLN A 172 -11.20 -1.03 -15.42
C GLN A 172 -10.67 -2.29 -16.11
N SER A 173 -9.36 -2.52 -16.07
CA SER A 173 -8.71 -3.72 -16.62
C SER A 173 -9.24 -5.02 -16.00
N VAL A 174 -9.68 -4.97 -14.75
CA VAL A 174 -10.17 -6.12 -13.98
C VAL A 174 -11.70 -6.19 -14.02
N SER A 175 -12.40 -5.05 -13.93
CA SER A 175 -13.87 -5.03 -14.08
C SER A 175 -14.32 -5.54 -15.45
N CYS A 176 -13.46 -5.44 -16.46
CA CYS A 176 -13.71 -5.94 -17.80
C CYS A 176 -13.31 -7.41 -18.05
N HIS A 177 -13.15 -8.21 -17.01
CA HIS A 177 -12.85 -9.64 -17.16
C HIS A 177 -13.77 -10.49 -16.26
N PRO A 178 -14.21 -11.68 -16.71
CA PRO A 178 -14.83 -12.64 -15.80
C PRO A 178 -13.86 -12.97 -14.65
N PRO A 179 -14.28 -12.95 -13.37
CA PRO A 179 -15.64 -13.06 -12.86
C PRO A 179 -16.37 -11.74 -12.54
N LEU A 180 -15.74 -10.57 -12.72
CA LEU A 180 -16.31 -9.29 -12.30
C LEU A 180 -17.35 -8.74 -13.28
N GLN A 181 -17.20 -9.00 -14.59
CA GLN A 181 -18.23 -8.78 -15.62
C GLN A 181 -17.74 -9.30 -16.98
N SER A 182 -18.68 -9.60 -17.89
CA SER A 182 -18.38 -9.76 -19.32
C SER A 182 -18.27 -8.37 -19.93
N CYS A 183 -17.06 -7.88 -20.13
CA CYS A 183 -16.86 -6.62 -20.84
C CYS A 183 -17.49 -6.73 -22.23
N PHE A 184 -18.16 -5.66 -22.66
CA PHE A 184 -18.71 -5.56 -24.00
C PHE A 184 -17.52 -5.54 -24.98
N LEU A 185 -17.07 -6.71 -25.43
CA LEU A 185 -16.22 -6.79 -26.61
C LEU A 185 -17.03 -6.13 -27.73
N PRO A 186 -16.56 -5.02 -28.35
CA PRO A 186 -17.20 -4.57 -29.58
C PRO A 186 -17.16 -5.76 -30.51
N SER A 187 -18.34 -6.27 -30.88
CA SER A 187 -18.51 -7.39 -31.82
C SER A 187 -17.52 -7.17 -32.97
N SER A 188 -16.50 -8.02 -33.05
CA SER A 188 -15.63 -8.08 -34.21
C SER A 188 -16.55 -8.44 -35.38
N ARG A 189 -16.88 -7.45 -36.21
CA ARG A 189 -17.47 -7.69 -37.52
C ARG A 189 -16.44 -8.33 -38.43
#